data_AF-A0AAW0CGP6-F1
#
_entry.id   AF-A0AAW0CGP6-F1
#
_cell.length_a   1.000
_cell.length_b   1.000
_cell.length_c   1.000
_cell.angle_alpha   90.00
_cell.angle_beta   90.00
_cell.angle_gamma   90.00
#
_symmetry.space_group_name_H-M   'P 1'
#
loop_
_entity.id
_entity.type
_entity.pdbx_description
1 polymer ?
#
loop_
_entity_poly.entity_id
_entity_poly.type
_entity_poly.pdbx_seq_one_letter_code
_entity_poly.pdbx_strand_id
1 'polypeptide(L)'
;MWNITHINADTPSQTSIVFGGVPGRESVGPTNRLGPEGAVYIVAFPGLGYIKLTDVGSHGHGPGSWKVSASGSSDNWTYEGNGQATVSVEADGSYTISGGSNTITGTVTKF
;
A
#
# COMPACT_ATOMS: atom_id res chain seq x y z
N MET A 1 7.60 0.83 10.21
CA MET A 1 8.07 1.61 9.05
C MET A 1 8.20 0.65 7.88
N TRP A 2 7.62 1.02 6.73
CA TRP A 2 7.58 0.17 5.53
C TRP A 2 7.78 1.03 4.28
N ASN A 3 8.03 0.39 3.15
CA ASN A 3 8.24 1.03 1.84
C ASN A 3 7.47 0.27 0.76
N ILE A 4 7.03 0.95 -0.30
CA ILE A 4 6.61 0.29 -1.53
C ILE A 4 7.83 0.22 -2.44
N THR A 5 8.46 -0.92 -2.63
CA THR A 5 9.72 -0.99 -3.40
C THR A 5 9.48 -1.06 -4.90
N HIS A 6 8.29 -1.51 -5.32
CA HIS A 6 7.94 -1.64 -6.72
C HIS A 6 6.43 -1.49 -6.94
N ILE A 7 6.06 -0.84 -8.04
CA ILE A 7 4.67 -0.74 -8.51
C ILE A 7 4.66 -1.22 -9.96
N ASN A 8 3.92 -2.30 -10.23
CA ASN A 8 3.61 -2.73 -11.57
C ASN A 8 2.12 -2.47 -11.82
N ALA A 9 1.80 -1.69 -12.84
CA ALA A 9 0.42 -1.36 -13.17
C ALA A 9 0.21 -1.56 -14.66
N ASP A 10 -0.68 -2.49 -15.01
CA ASP A 10 -1.12 -2.68 -16.40
C ASP A 10 -2.17 -1.61 -16.77
N THR A 11 -1.70 -0.36 -16.75
CA THR A 11 -2.49 0.82 -17.10
C THR A 11 -1.91 1.47 -18.36
N PRO A 12 -2.73 2.14 -19.18
CA PRO A 12 -2.27 2.80 -20.40
C PRO A 12 -1.15 3.81 -20.20
N SER A 13 -0.99 4.36 -18.98
CA SER A 13 0.03 5.35 -18.66
C SER A 13 1.21 4.83 -17.84
N GLN A 14 1.18 3.61 -17.28
CA GLN A 14 2.18 3.06 -16.33
C GLN A 14 2.58 4.02 -15.18
N THR A 15 1.82 5.08 -14.94
CA THR A 15 2.13 6.09 -13.93
C THR A 15 1.38 5.79 -12.66
N SER A 16 2.07 5.86 -11.53
CA SER A 16 1.45 5.82 -10.20
C SER A 16 1.85 7.06 -9.42
N ILE A 17 0.91 7.59 -8.64
CA ILE A 17 1.18 8.71 -7.73
C ILE A 17 0.88 8.24 -6.31
N VAL A 18 1.87 8.37 -5.43
CA VAL A 18 1.68 8.10 -4.00
C VAL A 18 1.47 9.44 -3.29
N PHE A 19 0.30 9.61 -2.67
CA PHE A 19 -0.03 10.74 -1.81
C PHE A 19 -0.12 10.25 -0.37
N GLY A 20 0.60 10.85 0.58
CA GLY A 20 0.39 10.53 2.00
C GLY A 20 1.48 11.06 2.93
N GLY A 21 1.35 10.78 4.22
CA GLY A 21 2.30 11.28 5.22
C GLY A 21 1.78 11.19 6.66
N VAL A 22 2.60 11.63 7.62
CA VAL A 22 2.18 11.80 9.02
C VAL A 22 1.04 12.82 9.12
N PRO A 23 0.17 12.75 10.15
CA PRO A 23 -0.88 13.75 10.37
C PRO A 23 -0.34 15.18 10.22
N GLY A 24 -0.91 15.95 9.29
CA GLY A 24 -0.52 17.34 9.01
C GLY A 24 0.63 17.53 8.01
N ARG A 25 1.11 16.50 7.31
CA ARG A 25 2.08 16.65 6.20
C ARG A 25 1.68 15.83 4.98
N GLU A 26 1.61 16.50 3.83
CA GLU A 26 1.49 15.87 2.52
C GLU A 26 2.88 15.51 1.99
N SER A 27 3.07 14.28 1.51
CA SER A 27 4.24 13.87 0.74
C SER A 27 3.77 13.30 -0.60
N VAL A 28 4.34 13.85 -1.69
CA VAL A 28 4.18 13.38 -3.06
C VAL A 28 5.58 13.05 -3.56
N GLY A 29 5.87 11.78 -3.82
CA GLY A 29 7.22 11.39 -4.25
C GLY A 29 7.45 9.88 -4.30
N PRO A 30 8.62 9.44 -4.79
CA PRO A 30 8.99 8.03 -4.80
C PRO A 30 8.98 7.47 -3.38
N THR A 31 8.60 6.21 -3.30
CA THR A 31 8.13 5.37 -2.18
C THR A 31 9.08 5.19 -0.98
N ASN A 32 10.07 6.04 -0.81
CA ASN A 32 11.08 5.89 0.22
C ASN A 32 10.59 6.44 1.57
N ARG A 33 10.43 5.51 2.52
CA ARG A 33 9.99 5.62 3.93
C ARG A 33 8.54 6.07 4.12
N LEU A 34 7.66 5.08 4.23
CA LEU A 34 6.29 5.25 4.71
C LEU A 34 6.24 5.10 6.24
N GLY A 35 5.45 6.00 6.84
CA GLY A 35 5.60 6.61 8.16
C GLY A 35 5.16 5.76 9.37
N PRO A 36 4.97 6.38 10.55
CA PRO A 36 4.55 5.71 11.77
C PRO A 36 3.08 5.28 11.73
N GLU A 37 2.65 4.49 12.73
CA GLU A 37 1.25 4.05 12.91
C GLU A 37 0.25 5.20 12.73
N GLY A 38 -0.85 4.92 12.02
CA GLY A 38 -1.88 5.89 11.67
C GLY A 38 -1.60 6.70 10.40
N ALA A 39 -0.41 6.55 9.78
CA ALA A 39 -0.13 7.17 8.50
C ALA A 39 -1.02 6.58 7.38
N VAL A 40 -1.54 7.47 6.53
CA VAL A 40 -2.40 7.12 5.40
C VAL A 40 -1.69 7.50 4.10
N TYR A 41 -1.74 6.58 3.14
CA TYR A 41 -1.21 6.73 1.80
C TYR A 41 -2.27 6.36 0.78
N ILE A 42 -2.24 7.00 -0.38
CA ILE A 42 -3.08 6.72 -1.53
C ILE A 42 -2.13 6.44 -2.69
N VAL A 43 -2.23 5.25 -3.27
CA VAL A 43 -1.58 4.90 -4.53
C VAL A 43 -2.63 5.05 -5.62
N ALA A 44 -2.54 6.10 -6.42
CA ALA A 44 -3.47 6.38 -7.51
C ALA A 44 -2.94 5.83 -8.84
N PHE A 45 -3.85 5.21 -9.59
CA PHE A 45 -3.65 4.63 -10.92
C PHE A 45 -4.57 5.36 -11.91
N PRO A 46 -4.08 6.38 -12.64
CA PRO A 46 -4.89 7.19 -13.54
C PRO A 46 -5.69 6.34 -14.52
N GLY A 47 -6.99 6.64 -14.65
CA GLY A 47 -7.92 5.88 -15.49
C GLY A 47 -8.45 4.58 -14.88
N LEU A 48 -7.98 4.17 -13.69
CA LEU A 48 -8.38 2.90 -13.07
C LEU A 48 -8.99 3.08 -11.67
N GLY A 49 -8.33 3.83 -10.79
CA GLY A 49 -8.75 4.05 -9.40
C GLY A 49 -7.58 4.29 -8.45
N TYR A 50 -7.77 4.01 -7.17
CA TYR A 50 -6.72 4.14 -6.16
C TYR A 50 -6.79 3.07 -5.07
N ILE A 51 -5.67 2.85 -4.37
CA ILE A 51 -5.58 2.03 -3.16
C ILE A 51 -5.23 2.94 -2.00
N LYS A 52 -6.09 3.00 -0.97
CA LYS A 52 -5.79 3.63 0.31
C LYS A 52 -5.10 2.62 1.22
N LEU A 53 -3.87 2.94 1.62
CA LEU A 53 -3.04 2.16 2.55
C LEU A 53 -2.98 2.89 3.88
N THR A 54 -3.35 2.21 4.97
CA THR A 54 -3.31 2.79 6.33
C THR A 54 -2.42 1.91 7.20
N ASP A 55 -1.35 2.45 7.76
CA ASP A 55 -0.58 1.73 8.78
C ASP A 55 -1.45 1.64 10.04
N VAL A 56 -1.85 0.42 10.43
CA VAL A 56 -2.74 0.17 11.57
C VAL A 56 -1.98 -0.34 12.80
N GLY A 57 -0.65 -0.23 12.79
CA GLY A 57 0.18 -0.54 13.94
C GLY A 57 0.42 -2.03 14.17
N SER A 58 0.82 -2.33 15.41
CA SER A 58 1.16 -3.70 15.84
C SER A 58 0.01 -4.38 16.58
N HIS A 59 -0.16 -5.68 16.38
CA HIS A 59 -0.89 -6.54 17.31
C HIS A 59 0.08 -7.56 17.88
N GLY A 60 0.11 -7.70 19.21
CA GLY A 60 1.12 -8.46 19.95
C GLY A 60 1.45 -9.86 19.43
N HIS A 61 2.67 -10.30 19.77
CA HIS A 61 3.37 -11.56 19.45
C HIS A 61 2.66 -12.54 18.49
N GLY A 62 3.01 -12.43 17.20
CA GLY A 62 2.74 -13.37 16.11
C GLY A 62 3.49 -12.89 14.85
N PRO A 63 3.63 -13.74 13.80
CA PRO A 63 4.26 -13.31 12.55
C PRO A 63 3.58 -12.07 11.98
N GLY A 64 4.33 -11.06 11.53
CA GLY A 64 3.73 -9.80 11.07
C GLY A 64 3.41 -8.84 12.21
N SER A 65 4.45 -8.43 12.93
CA SER A 65 4.38 -7.51 14.07
C SER A 65 3.78 -6.15 13.70
N TRP A 66 3.74 -5.79 12.43
CA TRP A 66 3.11 -4.57 11.92
C TRP A 66 2.15 -4.88 10.79
N LYS A 67 1.11 -4.06 10.65
CA LYS A 67 0.02 -4.30 9.69
C LYS A 67 -0.34 -3.02 8.94
N VAL A 68 -0.66 -3.18 7.66
CA VAL A 68 -1.19 -2.14 6.79
C VAL A 68 -2.54 -2.62 6.24
N SER A 69 -3.58 -1.83 6.47
CA SER A 69 -4.88 -2.04 5.85
C SER A 69 -4.89 -1.44 4.45
N ALA A 70 -5.42 -2.19 3.48
CA ALA A 70 -5.57 -1.75 2.10
C ALA A 70 -7.05 -1.71 1.71
N SER A 71 -7.53 -0.58 1.20
CA SER A 71 -8.91 -0.45 0.72
C SER A 71 -9.23 -1.47 -0.37
N GLY A 72 -10.33 -2.19 -0.24
CA GLY A 72 -10.75 -3.21 -1.20
C GLY A 72 -10.18 -4.60 -0.93
N SER A 73 -9.40 -4.78 0.15
CA SER A 73 -9.04 -6.09 0.70
C SER A 73 -9.77 -6.35 2.03
N SER A 74 -10.10 -7.61 2.31
CA SER A 74 -10.56 -8.07 3.62
C SER A 74 -9.40 -8.34 4.59
N ASP A 75 -8.18 -8.44 4.07
CA ASP A 75 -6.99 -8.82 4.82
C ASP A 75 -6.05 -7.62 5.02
N ASN A 76 -5.28 -7.66 6.10
CA ASN A 76 -4.18 -6.72 6.31
C ASN A 76 -2.89 -7.31 5.74
N TRP A 77 -2.11 -6.46 5.07
CA TRP A 77 -0.74 -6.81 4.72
C TRP A 77 0.13 -6.67 5.97
N THR A 78 0.95 -7.67 6.25
CA THR A 78 1.70 -7.78 7.49
C THR A 78 3.19 -7.90 7.20
N TYR A 79 4.02 -7.34 8.08
CA TYR A 79 5.47 -7.33 7.90
C TYR A 79 6.23 -7.31 9.23
N GLU A 80 7.51 -7.65 9.14
CA GLU A 80 8.48 -7.55 10.23
C GLU A 80 9.65 -6.65 9.80
N GLY A 81 10.33 -6.04 10.78
CA GLY A 81 11.45 -5.13 10.51
C GLY A 81 11.07 -3.95 9.61
N ASN A 82 11.84 -3.74 8.55
CA ASN A 82 11.61 -2.69 7.55
C ASN A 82 10.78 -3.27 6.40
N GLY A 83 9.45 -3.28 6.53
CA GLY A 83 8.55 -3.92 5.55
C GLY A 83 8.77 -3.40 4.11
N GLN A 84 8.77 -4.30 3.13
CA GLN A 84 8.94 -3.97 1.72
C GLN A 84 7.75 -4.52 0.93
N ALA A 85 6.92 -3.64 0.40
CA ALA A 85 5.74 -4.00 -0.36
C ALA A 85 5.99 -3.89 -1.87
N THR A 86 5.60 -4.91 -2.62
CA THR A 86 5.41 -4.85 -4.07
C THR A 86 3.91 -4.79 -4.34
N VAL A 87 3.46 -3.79 -5.10
CA VAL A 87 2.07 -3.64 -5.52
C VAL A 87 1.96 -3.96 -7.02
N SER A 88 1.13 -4.93 -7.37
CA SER A 88 0.76 -5.25 -8.75
C SER A 88 -0.70 -4.95 -8.96
N VAL A 89 -1.06 -4.26 -10.04
CA VAL A 89 -2.45 -3.94 -10.40
C VAL A 89 -2.73 -4.34 -11.85
N GLU A 90 -3.81 -5.10 -12.03
CA GLU A 90 -4.28 -5.57 -13.32
C GLU A 90 -5.25 -4.57 -13.97
N ALA A 91 -5.44 -4.66 -15.28
CA ALA A 91 -6.30 -3.76 -16.04
C ALA A 91 -7.78 -3.77 -15.59
N ASP A 92 -8.25 -4.86 -14.97
CA ASP A 92 -9.61 -4.96 -14.41
C ASP A 92 -9.78 -4.23 -13.07
N GLY A 93 -8.68 -3.76 -12.47
CA GLY A 93 -8.65 -3.10 -11.17
C GLY A 93 -8.43 -4.03 -9.99
N SER A 94 -8.21 -5.32 -10.21
CA SER A 94 -7.69 -6.22 -9.18
C SER A 94 -6.23 -5.87 -8.85
N TYR A 95 -5.84 -6.04 -7.59
CA TYR A 95 -4.47 -5.80 -7.15
C TYR A 95 -3.97 -6.90 -6.22
N THR A 96 -2.65 -7.03 -6.16
CA THR A 96 -1.90 -7.87 -5.21
C THR A 96 -0.84 -7.04 -4.49
N ILE A 97 -0.72 -7.20 -3.16
CA ILE A 97 0.37 -6.64 -2.35
C ILE A 97 1.17 -7.78 -1.73
N SER A 98 2.48 -7.80 -1.95
CA SER A 98 3.41 -8.87 -1.52
C SER A 98 4.72 -8.29 -0.94
N GLY A 99 5.64 -9.14 -0.47
CA GLY A 99 6.97 -8.74 0.03
C GLY A 99 7.09 -8.59 1.55
N GLY A 100 6.01 -8.87 2.28
CA GLY A 100 5.96 -8.93 3.75
C GLY A 100 5.90 -10.37 4.25
N SER A 101 5.28 -10.54 5.42
CA SER A 101 5.00 -11.86 6.03
C SER A 101 3.81 -12.57 5.37
N ASN A 102 3.01 -11.85 4.56
CA ASN A 102 1.93 -12.41 3.75
C ASN A 102 1.75 -11.64 2.43
N THR A 103 0.88 -12.20 1.58
CA THR A 103 0.36 -11.57 0.37
C THR A 103 -1.12 -11.34 0.55
N ILE A 104 -1.62 -10.18 0.11
CA ILE A 104 -3.05 -9.87 0.09
C ILE A 104 -3.50 -9.47 -1.30
N THR A 105 -4.78 -9.65 -1.58
CA THR A 105 -5.43 -9.20 -2.81
C THR A 105 -6.61 -8.28 -2.51
N GLY A 106 -7.01 -7.49 -3.49
CA GLY A 106 -8.18 -6.65 -3.39
C GLY A 106 -8.55 -6.00 -4.71
N THR A 107 -9.46 -5.04 -4.66
CA THR A 107 -9.87 -4.25 -5.84
C THR A 107 -9.69 -2.77 -5.56
N VAL A 108 -9.16 -2.03 -6.53
CA VAL A 108 -8.99 -0.58 -6.41
C VAL A 108 -10.33 0.11 -6.17
N THR A 109 -10.31 1.20 -5.40
CA THR A 109 -11.45 2.11 -5.29
C THR A 109 -11.53 2.95 -6.56
N LYS A 110 -12.69 3.00 -7.22
CA LYS A 110 -12.89 3.85 -8.40
C LYS A 110 -12.80 5.35 -8.00
N PHE A 111 -12.34 6.19 -8.93
CA PHE A 111 -12.35 7.65 -8.76
C PHE A 111 -13.76 8.20 -8.61
#